data_AF-A0A0N4UB14-F1
#
_entry.id   AF-A0A0N4UB14-F1
#
_cell.length_a   1.000
_cell.length_b   1.000
_cell.length_c   1.000
_cell.angle_alpha   90.00
_cell.angle_beta   90.00
_cell.angle_gamma   90.00
#
_symmetry.space_group_name_H-M   'P 1'
#
loop_
_entity.id
_entity.type
_entity.pdbx_description
1 polymer ?
#
loop_
_entity_poly.entity_id
_entity_poly.type
_entity_poly.pdbx_seq_one_letter_code
_entity_poly.pdbx_strand_id
1 'polypeptide(L)'
;MPRGTIKCATNCGIGVAIALYDNIAEWSNELDFKRNELLRVIDERPCFNSNKTDTGWWYCVNAKGKSGFAPANRLYLFHRFKKHNIEKISTTSCAILFIQKRENSL
;
A
#
# COMPACT_ATOMS: atom_id res chain seq x y z
N MET A 1 -5.70 -30.17 13.72
CA MET A 1 -4.97 -29.30 12.77
C MET A 1 -5.33 -27.85 13.08
N PRO A 2 -4.49 -27.03 13.74
CA PRO A 2 -4.89 -25.66 14.03
C PRO A 2 -4.94 -24.87 12.72
N ARG A 3 -6.14 -24.39 12.35
CA ARG A 3 -6.39 -23.44 11.27
C ARG A 3 -5.81 -22.09 11.70
N GLY A 4 -4.55 -21.82 11.37
CA GLY A 4 -3.91 -20.55 11.64
C GLY A 4 -4.37 -19.49 10.64
N THR A 5 -5.22 -18.56 11.09
CA THR A 5 -5.54 -17.34 10.33
C THR A 5 -4.27 -16.50 10.20
N ILE A 6 -3.73 -16.38 8.99
CA ILE A 6 -2.64 -15.45 8.69
C ILE A 6 -3.22 -14.04 8.83
N LYS A 7 -2.94 -13.38 9.96
CA LYS A 7 -3.12 -11.93 10.08
C LYS A 7 -1.95 -11.26 9.36
N CYS A 8 -2.06 -11.08 8.04
CA CYS A 8 -1.15 -10.19 7.32
C CYS A 8 -1.27 -8.81 7.99
N ALA A 9 -0.13 -8.24 8.40
CA ALA A 9 -0.08 -7.08 9.27
C ALA A 9 -0.96 -5.93 8.74
N THR A 10 -1.84 -5.41 9.59
CA THR A 10 -2.76 -4.29 9.36
C THR A 10 -2.08 -2.94 9.06
N ASN A 11 -0.78 -2.96 8.73
CA ASN A 11 0.02 -1.79 8.39
C ASN A 11 0.66 -1.89 6.99
N CYS A 12 -0.04 -2.54 6.05
CA CYS A 12 0.21 -2.44 4.62
C CYS A 12 -0.21 -1.03 4.16
N GLY A 13 0.67 -0.04 4.36
CA GLY A 13 0.47 1.33 3.91
C GLY A 13 0.87 1.47 2.44
N ILE A 14 0.05 2.17 1.65
CA ILE A 14 0.49 2.61 0.32
C ILE A 14 1.44 3.79 0.53
N GLY A 15 2.48 3.90 -0.28
CA GLY A 15 3.43 5.00 -0.17
C GLY A 15 4.11 5.34 -1.48
N VAL A 16 5.03 6.29 -1.40
CA VAL A 16 5.97 6.65 -2.48
C VAL A 16 7.37 6.56 -1.92
N ALA A 17 8.25 5.85 -2.62
CA ALA A 17 9.66 5.73 -2.28
C ALA A 17 10.54 6.19 -3.45
N ILE A 18 11.76 6.63 -3.13
CA ILE A 18 12.80 7.00 -4.10
C ILE A 18 13.91 5.95 -4.02
N ALA A 19 14.35 5.45 -5.16
CA ALA A 19 15.51 4.56 -5.22
C ALA A 19 16.81 5.31 -4.90
N LEU A 20 17.55 4.84 -3.89
CA LEU A 20 18.86 5.39 -3.52
C LEU A 20 19.99 4.87 -4.42
N TYR A 21 19.78 3.70 -5.01
CA TYR A 21 20.73 2.97 -5.85
C TYR A 21 20.03 2.33 -7.04
N ASP A 22 20.81 1.93 -8.04
CA ASP A 22 20.32 1.03 -9.08
C ASP A 22 20.01 -0.36 -8.49
N ASN A 23 18.99 -1.02 -9.02
CA ASN A 23 18.67 -2.41 -8.72
C ASN A 23 18.50 -3.20 -10.02
N ILE A 24 19.28 -4.27 -10.17
CA ILE A 24 19.16 -5.23 -11.26
C ILE A 24 18.47 -6.44 -10.66
N ALA A 25 17.31 -6.81 -11.20
CA ALA A 25 16.54 -7.95 -10.71
C ALA A 25 17.32 -9.26 -10.89
N GLU A 26 17.53 -9.99 -9.79
CA GLU A 26 18.19 -11.30 -9.77
C GLU A 26 17.19 -12.44 -10.04
N TRP A 27 15.90 -12.22 -9.76
CA TRP A 27 14.83 -13.17 -10.05
C TRP A 27 13.59 -12.51 -10.66
N SER A 28 12.70 -13.31 -11.25
CA SER A 28 11.54 -12.84 -12.04
C SER A 28 10.58 -11.93 -11.28
N ASN A 29 10.43 -12.16 -9.97
CA ASN A 29 9.57 -11.37 -9.08
C ASN A 29 10.27 -10.15 -8.46
N GLU A 30 11.56 -9.92 -8.71
CA GLU A 30 12.28 -8.73 -8.24
C GLU A 30 12.07 -7.56 -9.20
N LEU A 31 11.95 -6.36 -8.64
CA LEU A 31 11.78 -5.14 -9.39
C LEU A 31 13.15 -4.54 -9.76
N ASP A 32 13.38 -4.33 -11.05
CA ASP A 32 14.46 -3.49 -11.54
C ASP A 32 14.07 -2.01 -11.49
N PHE A 33 15.00 -1.18 -11.05
CA PHE A 33 14.83 0.27 -10.96
C PHE A 33 16.18 0.99 -11.00
N LYS A 34 16.15 2.27 -11.37
CA LYS A 34 17.33 3.14 -11.40
C LYS A 34 17.40 4.05 -10.18
N ARG A 35 18.61 4.46 -9.81
CA ARG A 35 18.82 5.51 -8.79
C ARG A 35 17.98 6.75 -9.14
N ASN A 36 17.37 7.32 -8.11
CA ASN A 36 16.42 8.43 -8.16
C ASN A 36 15.07 8.13 -8.86
N GLU A 37 14.78 6.88 -9.22
CA GLU A 37 13.47 6.49 -9.72
C GLU A 37 12.42 6.51 -8.60
N LEU A 38 11.23 7.03 -8.92
CA LEU A 38 10.08 7.01 -8.01
C LEU A 38 9.35 5.67 -8.12
N LEU A 39 9.17 5.01 -6.99
CA LEU A 39 8.45 3.76 -6.85
C LEU A 39 7.19 3.98 -6.02
N ARG A 40 6.07 3.44 -6.50
CA ARG A 40 4.85 3.36 -5.70
C ARG A 40 4.94 2.13 -4.80
N VAL A 41 5.00 2.35 -3.50
CA VAL A 41 4.99 1.26 -2.51
C VAL A 41 3.55 0.81 -2.30
N ILE A 42 3.29 -0.47 -2.54
CA ILE A 42 1.98 -1.09 -2.38
C ILE A 42 1.89 -1.80 -1.03
N ASP A 43 2.95 -2.49 -0.64
CA ASP A 43 3.05 -3.18 0.64
C ASP A 43 4.49 -3.12 1.18
N GLU A 44 4.66 -2.54 2.37
CA GLU A 44 5.96 -2.48 3.05
C GLU A 44 6.34 -3.80 3.75
N ARG A 45 5.38 -4.73 3.92
CA ARG A 45 5.57 -5.97 4.68
C ARG A 45 4.81 -7.12 4.03
N PRO A 46 5.16 -7.51 2.80
CA PRO A 46 4.55 -8.65 2.15
C PRO A 46 4.78 -9.89 3.00
N CYS A 47 3.70 -10.48 3.50
CA CYS A 47 3.74 -11.71 4.28
C CYS A 47 3.91 -12.89 3.31
N PHE A 48 5.15 -13.24 2.96
CA PHE A 48 5.44 -14.34 2.04
C PHE A 48 5.47 -15.72 2.73
N ASN A 49 5.58 -15.76 4.06
CA ASN A 49 5.45 -16.99 4.84
C ASN A 49 4.71 -16.70 6.16
N SER A 50 3.92 -17.66 6.61
CA SER A 50 2.87 -17.51 7.62
C SER A 50 3.35 -17.19 9.06
N ASN A 51 4.64 -16.93 9.29
CA ASN A 51 5.19 -16.65 10.62
C ASN A 51 6.38 -15.66 10.64
N LYS A 52 6.85 -15.13 9.51
CA LYS A 52 7.98 -14.19 9.47
C LYS A 52 7.69 -13.04 8.53
N THR A 53 7.65 -11.83 9.07
CA THR A 53 7.67 -10.61 8.27
C THR A 53 9.07 -10.47 7.69
N ASP A 54 9.26 -10.67 6.38
CA ASP A 54 10.52 -10.33 5.73
C ASP A 54 10.61 -8.80 5.65
N THR A 55 11.13 -8.21 6.72
CA THR A 55 11.25 -6.76 6.93
C THR A 55 12.15 -6.04 5.92
N GLY A 56 12.78 -6.79 5.01
CA GLY A 56 13.73 -6.27 4.04
C GLY A 56 13.16 -6.02 2.65
N TRP A 57 11.94 -6.45 2.34
CA TRP A 57 11.38 -6.39 0.99
C TRP A 57 10.04 -5.68 0.96
N TRP A 58 9.88 -4.73 0.05
CA TRP A 58 8.63 -4.04 -0.22
C TRP A 58 8.08 -4.48 -1.57
N TYR A 59 6.76 -4.55 -1.70
CA TYR A 59 6.11 -4.73 -2.98
C TYR A 59 5.85 -3.36 -3.62
N CYS A 60 6.48 -3.11 -4.76
CA CYS A 60 6.53 -1.80 -5.41
C CYS A 60 6.08 -1.87 -6.87
N VAL A 61 5.70 -0.73 -7.42
CA VAL A 61 5.45 -0.53 -8.86
C VAL A 61 6.34 0.61 -9.35
N ASN A 62 7.06 0.38 -10.46
CA ASN A 62 7.93 1.39 -11.07
C ASN A 62 7.19 2.30 -12.06
N ALA A 63 7.89 3.27 -12.64
CA ALA A 63 7.32 4.19 -13.62
C ALA A 63 6.86 3.52 -14.92
N LYS A 64 7.42 2.33 -15.24
CA LYS A 64 7.05 1.52 -16.41
C LYS A 64 5.82 0.64 -16.17
N GLY A 65 5.23 0.68 -14.96
CA GLY A 65 4.10 -0.17 -14.57
C GLY A 65 4.47 -1.61 -14.20
N LYS A 66 5.76 -1.95 -14.15
CA LYS A 66 6.21 -3.26 -13.66
C LYS A 66 6.10 -3.30 -12.14
N SER A 67 5.53 -4.37 -11.60
CA SER A 67 5.43 -4.61 -10.17
C SER A 67 6.36 -5.74 -9.74
N GLY A 68 6.92 -5.66 -8.54
CA GLY A 68 7.77 -6.70 -7.97
C GLY A 68 8.26 -6.36 -6.57
N PHE A 69 9.02 -7.28 -5.99
CA PHE A 69 9.70 -7.07 -4.72
C PHE A 69 10.92 -6.17 -4.91
N ALA A 70 11.09 -5.20 -4.03
CA ALA A 70 12.22 -4.29 -4.01
C ALA A 70 12.87 -4.31 -2.63
N PRO A 71 14.21 -4.32 -2.55
CA PRO A 71 14.90 -4.33 -1.27
C PRO A 71 14.76 -2.97 -0.58
N ALA A 72 14.11 -2.96 0.59
CA ALA A 72 13.76 -1.75 1.33
C ALA A 72 14.99 -0.89 1.70
N ASN A 73 16.14 -1.52 1.92
CA ASN A 73 17.40 -0.81 2.22
C ASN A 73 17.97 -0.02 1.03
N ARG A 74 17.50 -0.26 -0.20
CA ARG A 74 17.85 0.54 -1.38
C ARG A 74 16.86 1.67 -1.64
N LEU A 75 15.85 1.83 -0.80
CA LEU A 75 14.76 2.76 -0.98
C LEU A 75 14.69 3.78 0.16
N TYR A 76 14.33 5.00 -0.18
CA TYR A 76 13.94 6.04 0.77
C TYR A 76 12.43 6.27 0.69
N LEU A 77 11.69 5.92 1.74
CA LEU A 77 10.24 6.18 1.79
C LEU A 77 9.98 7.67 1.95
N PHE A 78 9.55 8.31 0.87
CA PHE A 78 9.26 9.74 0.82
C PHE A 78 7.92 10.08 1.48
N HIS A 79 6.88 9.29 1.24
CA HIS A 79 5.55 9.52 1.81
C HIS A 79 4.81 8.21 2.09
N ARG A 80 4.15 8.12 3.25
CA ARG A 80 3.26 7.01 3.60
C ARG A 80 1.82 7.51 3.67
N PHE A 81 0.96 6.99 2.82
CA PHE A 81 -0.47 7.23 2.88
C PHE A 81 -1.07 6.36 3.99
N LYS A 82 -1.70 7.00 4.97
CA LYS A 82 -2.47 6.27 5.99
C LYS A 82 -3.74 5.73 5.33
N LYS A 83 -3.99 4.43 5.51
CA LYS A 83 -5.32 3.88 5.24
C LYS A 83 -6.29 4.58 6.19
N HIS A 84 -7.08 5.50 5.67
CA HIS A 84 -8.25 5.95 6.42
C HIS A 84 -9.18 4.75 6.52
N ASN A 85 -9.36 4.24 7.75
CA ASN A 85 -10.52 3.42 8.02
C ASN A 85 -11.71 4.32 7.74
N ILE A 86 -12.43 4.06 6.65
CA ILE A 86 -13.80 4.51 6.53
C ILE A 86 -14.51 3.76 7.65
N GLU A 87 -14.53 4.35 8.84
CA GLU A 87 -15.46 3.94 9.86
C GLU A 87 -16.82 3.94 9.18
N LYS A 88 -17.46 2.77 9.17
CA LYS A 88 -18.79 2.60 8.60
C LYS A 88 -19.64 3.71 9.21
N ILE A 89 -19.98 4.73 8.44
CA ILE A 89 -21.06 5.63 8.79
C ILE A 89 -22.26 4.70 8.88
N SER A 90 -22.67 4.38 10.11
CA SER A 90 -23.83 3.54 10.34
C SER A 90 -25.00 4.23 9.64
N THR A 91 -25.64 3.51 8.74
CA THR A 91 -26.68 4.00 7.84
C THR A 91 -27.99 4.33 8.58
N THR A 92 -27.94 4.60 9.89
CA THR A 92 -29.08 4.92 10.76
C THR A 92 -29.41 6.41 10.83
N SER A 93 -28.63 7.30 10.23
CA SER A 93 -29.04 8.71 10.00
C SER A 93 -29.17 9.07 8.52
N CYS A 94 -29.72 8.17 7.70
CA CYS A 94 -30.03 8.46 6.28
C CYS A 94 -31.25 9.39 6.09
N ALA A 95 -31.80 9.98 7.16
CA ALA A 95 -32.98 10.85 7.09
C ALA A 95 -32.68 12.33 6.81
N ILE A 96 -31.43 12.81 6.92
CA ILE A 96 -31.19 14.27 7.04
C ILE A 96 -30.64 14.95 5.77
N LEU A 97 -30.17 14.21 4.75
CA LEU A 97 -29.46 14.83 3.62
C LEU A 97 -30.19 14.90 2.27
N PHE A 98 -31.44 14.44 2.17
CA PHE A 98 -32.22 14.53 0.92
C PHE A 98 -33.50 15.39 0.99
N ILE A 99 -33.86 15.97 2.14
CA ILE A 99 -35.10 16.77 2.26
C ILE A 99 -34.85 18.28 2.43
N GLN A 100 -33.67 18.73 2.90
CA GLN A 100 -33.41 20.16 3.13
C GLN A 100 -33.12 21.00 1.87
N LYS A 101 -33.27 20.45 0.65
CA LYS A 101 -33.04 21.18 -0.62
C LYS A 101 -34.34 21.56 -1.34
N ARG A 102 -35.49 21.54 -0.64
CA ARG A 102 -36.80 21.92 -1.18
C ARG A 102 -37.40 23.22 -0.64
N GLU A 103 -36.60 24.02 0.07
CA GLU A 103 -36.93 25.41 0.38
C GLU A 103 -35.99 26.30 -0.44
N ASN A 104 -36.38 26.63 -1.69
CA ASN A 104 -35.85 27.72 -2.55
C ASN A 104 -36.18 27.47 -4.04
N SER A 105 -37.46 27.45 -4.41
CA SER A 105 -37.91 27.68 -5.80
C SER A 105 -39.45 27.81 -5.82
N LEU A 106 -39.92 29.06 -5.92
CA LEU A 106 -41.28 29.53 -6.24
C LEU A 106 -42.39 29.33 -5.20
#